data_AF-A0A6L4ZI44-F1
#
_entry.id   AF-A0A6L4ZI44-F1
#
_cell.length_a   1.000
_cell.length_b   1.000
_cell.length_c   1.000
_cell.angle_alpha   90.00
_cell.angle_beta   90.00
_cell.angle_gamma   90.00
#
_symmetry.space_group_name_H-M   'P 1'
#
loop_
_entity.id
_entity.type
_entity.pdbx_description
1 polymer ?
#
loop_
_entity_poly.entity_id
_entity_poly.type
_entity_poly.pdbx_seq_one_letter_code
_entity_poly.pdbx_strand_id
1 'polypeptide(L)'
;MKKIFLASSLFVLSFFSIPILADTIVLKDGRTIKCDTVREEGDVVRYWIGEASLTISRDKVERIERDNQKGEALTSSNHKTSVENTPNFNKDNKRVLRPILRPPIIKTLDGTLNIDTIEKLEASLKNNPQDKVVIEQLVSALNVVAFTEREGGNALKAKEFLNRALNWQPDNMDSLIGLASLEIVEGLYSEAAQHANKAISVDQKNQLAYYYLGLAYYNLEELPRAVNSWQAGLRLGEEPVMRAALTKAEKELALSNDFSSGRNRFFNLVLEGGSANLELESQLLIILEESHSKLKRQFDFEPKERISAIFYTKQTFSDITRAPSWAGAINDGKLRVPIGGLTGVNAELAKTITHELTHSFVYFKSRRRFC
;
A
#
# COMPACT_ATOMS: atom_id res chain seq x y z
N MET A 1 -68.26 15.63 6.40
CA MET A 1 -68.06 14.71 5.24
C MET A 1 -66.87 15.26 4.45
N LYS A 2 -65.78 14.58 4.10
CA LYS A 2 -65.37 13.17 4.05
C LYS A 2 -63.90 13.07 4.52
N LYS A 3 -63.59 11.99 5.25
CA LYS A 3 -62.22 11.51 5.50
C LYS A 3 -61.72 10.82 4.21
N ILE A 4 -60.46 11.04 3.83
CA ILE A 4 -59.75 10.18 2.87
C ILE A 4 -58.45 9.73 3.54
N PHE A 5 -58.43 8.43 3.86
CA PHE A 5 -57.24 7.62 4.11
C PHE A 5 -56.40 7.59 2.84
N LEU A 6 -55.07 7.70 2.95
CA LEU A 6 -54.20 7.05 1.97
C LEU A 6 -52.96 6.47 2.67
N ALA A 7 -52.66 5.24 2.28
CA ALA A 7 -51.86 4.28 2.99
C ALA A 7 -50.35 4.55 2.90
N SER A 8 -49.70 4.18 3.99
CA SER A 8 -48.28 3.85 4.14
C SER A 8 -47.76 2.94 3.01
N SER A 9 -46.75 3.40 2.28
CA SER A 9 -45.92 2.56 1.41
C SER A 9 -44.51 2.49 2.01
N LEU A 10 -44.29 1.43 2.80
CA LEU A 10 -43.01 1.06 3.38
C LEU A 10 -42.17 0.43 2.26
N PHE A 11 -41.22 1.18 1.69
CA PHE A 11 -40.29 0.65 0.71
C PHE A 11 -39.20 -0.14 1.45
N VAL A 12 -39.41 -1.45 1.63
CA VAL A 12 -38.38 -2.37 2.09
C VAL A 12 -37.40 -2.56 0.92
N LEU A 13 -36.29 -1.81 0.94
CA LEU A 13 -35.13 -2.07 0.11
C LEU A 13 -34.52 -3.41 0.57
N SER A 14 -34.97 -4.48 -0.07
CA SER A 14 -34.32 -5.79 -0.02
C SER A 14 -32.90 -5.63 -0.58
N PHE A 15 -31.91 -5.67 0.32
CA PHE A 15 -30.51 -5.85 -0.04
C PHE A 15 -30.37 -7.19 -0.78
N PHE A 16 -30.30 -7.14 -2.11
CA PHE A 16 -29.76 -8.23 -2.89
C PHE A 16 -28.25 -8.28 -2.61
N SER A 17 -27.84 -9.16 -1.68
CA SER A 17 -26.45 -9.59 -1.58
C SER A 17 -26.08 -10.30 -2.88
N ILE A 18 -25.34 -9.62 -3.75
CA ILE A 18 -24.72 -10.26 -4.91
C ILE A 18 -23.64 -11.21 -4.37
N PRO A 19 -23.74 -12.53 -4.57
CA PRO A 19 -22.66 -13.44 -4.17
C PRO A 19 -21.44 -13.15 -5.03
N ILE A 20 -20.30 -12.90 -4.38
CA ILE A 20 -19.00 -12.76 -5.02
C ILE A 20 -18.63 -14.16 -5.56
N LEU A 21 -18.60 -14.32 -6.88
CA LEU A 21 -18.22 -15.56 -7.56
C LEU A 21 -16.73 -15.85 -7.34
N ALA A 22 -16.39 -17.09 -6.99
CA ALA A 22 -15.02 -17.51 -6.70
C ALA A 22 -14.68 -18.83 -7.43
N ASP A 23 -13.58 -18.85 -8.17
CA ASP A 23 -12.93 -20.05 -8.70
C ASP A 23 -12.38 -20.93 -7.54
N THR A 24 -12.20 -22.23 -7.81
CA THR A 24 -11.59 -23.17 -6.86
C THR A 24 -10.51 -24.01 -7.53
N ILE A 25 -9.28 -24.03 -7.00
CA ILE A 25 -8.21 -24.93 -7.43
C ILE A 25 -8.23 -26.18 -6.56
N VAL A 26 -8.28 -27.36 -7.15
CA VAL A 26 -8.16 -28.66 -6.46
C VAL A 26 -6.75 -29.20 -6.67
N LEU A 27 -6.08 -29.57 -5.58
CA LEU A 27 -4.73 -30.13 -5.56
C LEU A 27 -4.77 -31.66 -5.50
N LYS A 28 -3.70 -32.30 -5.98
CA LYS A 28 -3.59 -33.78 -6.02
C LYS A 28 -3.59 -34.46 -4.66
N ASP A 29 -3.36 -33.71 -3.59
CA ASP A 29 -3.47 -34.19 -2.21
C ASP A 29 -4.88 -33.98 -1.63
N GLY A 30 -5.85 -33.64 -2.47
CA GLY A 30 -7.25 -33.45 -2.11
C GLY A 30 -7.58 -32.08 -1.53
N ARG A 31 -6.59 -31.18 -1.34
CA ARG A 31 -6.84 -29.82 -0.83
C ARG A 31 -7.47 -28.94 -1.90
N THR A 32 -8.30 -28.00 -1.48
CA THR A 32 -8.91 -27.01 -2.38
C THR A 32 -8.54 -25.59 -1.97
N ILE A 33 -8.39 -24.71 -2.96
CA ILE A 33 -8.06 -23.30 -2.78
C ILE A 33 -9.17 -22.49 -3.45
N LYS A 34 -9.99 -21.81 -2.65
CA LYS A 34 -10.96 -20.84 -3.18
C LYS A 34 -10.28 -19.52 -3.46
N CYS A 35 -10.57 -18.94 -4.62
CA CYS A 35 -9.91 -17.76 -5.14
C CYS A 35 -10.83 -17.02 -6.09
N ASP A 36 -10.74 -15.70 -6.15
CA ASP A 36 -11.58 -14.85 -6.99
C ASP A 36 -11.31 -15.11 -8.48
N THR A 37 -10.07 -15.46 -8.84
CA THR A 37 -9.69 -15.78 -10.23
C THR A 37 -8.49 -16.72 -10.28
N VAL A 38 -8.39 -17.50 -11.34
CA VAL A 38 -7.23 -18.38 -11.65
C VAL A 38 -6.75 -18.20 -13.10
N ARG A 39 -5.43 -18.10 -13.29
CA ARG A 39 -4.75 -18.16 -14.59
C ARG A 39 -3.65 -19.21 -14.59
N GLU A 40 -3.53 -19.95 -15.67
CA GLU A 40 -2.42 -20.88 -15.90
C GLU A 40 -1.30 -20.14 -16.66
N GLU A 41 -0.09 -20.14 -16.11
CA GLU A 41 1.10 -19.46 -16.65
C GLU A 41 2.26 -20.48 -16.73
N GLY A 42 2.24 -21.34 -17.76
CA GLY A 42 3.26 -22.36 -17.97
C GLY A 42 3.31 -23.38 -16.82
N ASP A 43 4.43 -23.46 -16.12
CA ASP A 43 4.65 -24.42 -15.02
C ASP A 43 3.98 -24.01 -13.70
N VAL A 44 3.32 -22.85 -13.65
CA VAL A 44 2.63 -22.37 -12.45
C VAL A 44 1.18 -21.99 -12.75
N VAL A 45 0.32 -22.19 -11.76
CA VAL A 45 -1.03 -21.67 -11.71
C VAL A 45 -1.04 -20.48 -10.78
N ARG A 46 -1.31 -19.29 -11.33
CA ARG A 46 -1.47 -18.05 -10.59
C ARG A 46 -2.93 -17.87 -10.22
N TYR A 47 -3.22 -17.49 -8.98
CA TYR A 47 -4.57 -17.28 -8.50
C TYR A 47 -4.66 -16.13 -7.51
N TRP A 48 -5.86 -15.55 -7.39
CA TRP A 48 -6.09 -14.34 -6.60
C TRP A 48 -7.07 -14.61 -5.47
N ILE A 49 -6.73 -14.24 -4.23
CA ILE A 49 -7.66 -14.20 -3.10
C ILE A 49 -7.63 -12.79 -2.53
N GLY A 50 -8.69 -12.02 -2.74
CA GLY A 50 -8.69 -10.58 -2.50
C GLY A 50 -7.61 -9.87 -3.33
N GLU A 51 -6.65 -9.24 -2.66
CA GLU A 51 -5.53 -8.51 -3.27
C GLU A 51 -4.27 -9.37 -3.48
N ALA A 52 -4.28 -10.63 -3.04
CA ALA A 52 -3.09 -11.48 -3.05
C ALA A 52 -3.03 -12.35 -4.32
N SER A 53 -2.05 -12.11 -5.20
CA SER A 53 -1.70 -13.08 -6.24
C SER A 53 -0.77 -14.14 -5.66
N LEU A 54 -1.18 -15.40 -5.69
CA LEU A 54 -0.42 -16.56 -5.24
C LEU A 54 -0.11 -17.43 -6.44
N THR A 55 0.98 -18.17 -6.37
CA THR A 55 1.34 -19.16 -7.39
C THR A 55 1.43 -20.52 -6.74
N ILE A 56 0.94 -21.53 -7.46
CA ILE A 56 1.14 -22.92 -7.12
C ILE A 56 1.68 -23.64 -8.34
N SER A 57 2.64 -24.52 -8.13
CA SER A 57 3.23 -25.30 -9.21
C SER A 57 2.17 -26.17 -9.88
N ARG A 58 2.14 -26.18 -11.22
CA ARG A 58 1.08 -26.82 -12.02
C ARG A 58 1.01 -28.33 -11.80
N ASP A 59 2.14 -28.95 -11.47
CA ASP A 59 2.28 -30.37 -11.11
C ASP A 59 1.53 -30.77 -9.83
N LYS A 60 1.29 -29.81 -8.92
CA LYS A 60 0.53 -30.00 -7.67
C LYS A 60 -0.97 -29.80 -7.85
N VAL A 61 -1.39 -29.18 -8.95
CA VAL A 61 -2.79 -28.91 -9.27
C VAL A 61 -3.40 -30.12 -9.98
N GLU A 62 -4.47 -30.67 -9.41
CA GLU A 62 -5.26 -31.75 -10.00
C GLU A 62 -6.23 -31.19 -11.04
N ARG A 63 -7.04 -30.19 -10.69
CA ARG A 63 -7.98 -29.50 -11.59
C ARG A 63 -8.35 -28.12 -11.07
N ILE A 64 -8.91 -27.26 -11.92
CA ILE A 64 -9.44 -25.94 -11.55
C ILE A 64 -10.94 -25.93 -11.88
N GLU A 65 -11.76 -25.72 -10.86
CA GLU A 65 -13.21 -25.58 -10.96
C GLU A 65 -13.53 -24.08 -11.08
N ARG A 66 -13.93 -23.65 -12.28
CA ARG A 66 -14.37 -22.27 -12.52
C ARG A 66 -15.88 -22.19 -12.37
N ASP A 67 -16.38 -21.31 -11.51
CA ASP A 67 -17.82 -21.10 -11.38
C ASP A 67 -18.32 -20.19 -12.51
N ASN A 68 -18.33 -20.77 -13.72
CA ASN A 68 -18.84 -20.13 -14.92
C ASN A 68 -20.35 -20.32 -14.99
N GLN A 69 -21.12 -19.28 -14.64
CA GLN A 69 -22.40 -19.09 -15.31
C GLN A 69 -22.19 -18.36 -16.65
N LYS A 70 -21.64 -19.09 -17.61
CA LYS A 70 -22.20 -19.13 -18.96
C LYS A 70 -22.65 -20.57 -19.16
N GLY A 71 -23.94 -20.77 -19.34
CA GLY A 71 -24.54 -22.10 -19.40
C GLY A 71 -23.88 -22.98 -20.45
N GLU A 72 -23.57 -24.21 -20.07
CA GLU A 72 -24.05 -25.43 -20.71
C GLU A 72 -23.74 -26.66 -19.84
N ALA A 73 -24.60 -27.67 -19.96
CA ALA A 73 -24.84 -28.77 -19.02
C ALA A 73 -23.66 -29.75 -18.78
N LEU A 74 -23.59 -30.36 -17.58
CA LEU A 74 -23.81 -31.82 -17.33
C LEU A 74 -23.12 -32.32 -16.03
N THR A 75 -23.96 -32.94 -15.16
CA THR A 75 -23.70 -34.13 -14.29
C THR A 75 -22.75 -34.02 -13.08
N SER A 76 -23.28 -33.97 -11.83
CA SER A 76 -23.44 -35.10 -10.85
C SER A 76 -22.13 -35.50 -10.14
N SER A 77 -22.00 -35.80 -8.83
CA SER A 77 -22.88 -35.99 -7.68
C SER A 77 -22.03 -36.23 -6.42
N ASN A 78 -22.59 -35.93 -5.24
CA ASN A 78 -22.53 -36.67 -3.96
C ASN A 78 -21.32 -36.69 -2.98
N HIS A 79 -21.75 -36.57 -1.70
CA HIS A 79 -21.21 -37.00 -0.38
C HIS A 79 -20.24 -36.07 0.40
N LYS A 80 -20.65 -35.48 1.56
CA LYS A 80 -20.79 -36.02 2.96
C LYS A 80 -19.44 -36.61 3.45
N THR A 81 -18.84 -36.33 4.62
CA THR A 81 -19.26 -35.86 5.95
C THR A 81 -17.97 -35.59 6.78
N SER A 82 -17.85 -34.45 7.48
CA SER A 82 -17.67 -34.28 8.95
C SER A 82 -16.46 -34.88 9.70
N VAL A 83 -15.89 -34.04 10.58
CA VAL A 83 -15.30 -34.26 11.94
C VAL A 83 -13.81 -33.92 12.14
N GLU A 84 -13.61 -32.84 12.90
CA GLU A 84 -12.59 -32.48 13.91
C GLU A 84 -11.17 -33.07 13.86
N ASN A 85 -10.17 -32.18 13.83
CA ASN A 85 -9.24 -31.93 14.96
C ASN A 85 -8.25 -30.79 14.64
N THR A 86 -8.22 -29.76 15.49
CA THR A 86 -7.19 -28.70 15.60
C THR A 86 -5.88 -29.24 16.18
N PRO A 87 -4.80 -28.43 16.30
CA PRO A 87 -4.21 -27.51 15.34
C PRO A 87 -2.69 -27.81 15.20
N ASN A 88 -2.05 -27.44 14.09
CA ASN A 88 -0.60 -27.28 14.14
C ASN A 88 -0.15 -26.04 13.38
N PHE A 89 0.30 -25.07 14.18
CA PHE A 89 1.02 -23.89 13.74
C PHE A 89 2.24 -24.33 12.95
N ASN A 90 2.38 -23.84 11.73
CA ASN A 90 3.72 -23.57 11.23
C ASN A 90 3.79 -22.18 10.61
N LYS A 91 4.68 -21.41 11.20
CA LYS A 91 5.17 -20.11 10.77
C LYS A 91 5.65 -20.24 9.33
N ASP A 92 5.27 -19.30 8.48
CA ASP A 92 6.18 -18.50 7.66
C ASP A 92 5.41 -17.82 6.52
N ASN A 93 5.86 -16.62 6.18
CA ASN A 93 5.34 -15.69 5.16
C ASN A 93 4.20 -14.78 5.60
N LYS A 94 4.54 -13.85 6.51
CA LYS A 94 3.84 -12.55 6.63
C LYS A 94 4.02 -11.78 5.32
N ARG A 95 3.05 -11.89 4.41
CA ARG A 95 2.93 -11.03 3.23
C ARG A 95 2.54 -9.62 3.67
N VAL A 96 3.32 -8.65 3.20
CA VAL A 96 3.09 -7.22 3.36
C VAL A 96 1.74 -6.87 2.75
N LEU A 97 0.80 -6.40 3.58
CA LEU A 97 -0.44 -5.77 3.12
C LEU A 97 -0.06 -4.49 2.36
N ARG A 98 -0.23 -4.47 1.04
CA ARG A 98 -0.11 -3.26 0.23
C ARG A 98 -1.51 -2.89 -0.24
N PRO A 99 -2.17 -1.89 0.36
CA PRO A 99 -3.54 -1.61 0.01
C PRO A 99 -3.57 -0.69 -1.20
N ILE A 100 -4.24 -1.11 -2.26
CA ILE A 100 -4.51 -0.30 -3.45
C ILE A 100 -6.02 -0.34 -3.69
N LEU A 101 -6.68 0.78 -3.41
CA LEU A 101 -7.88 1.17 -4.15
C LEU A 101 -7.56 1.00 -5.63
N ARG A 102 -8.26 0.10 -6.32
CA ARG A 102 -8.02 -0.20 -7.74
C ARG A 102 -7.81 1.11 -8.51
N PRO A 103 -6.69 1.30 -9.23
CA PRO A 103 -6.60 2.42 -10.16
C PRO A 103 -7.81 2.34 -11.10
N PRO A 104 -8.31 3.49 -11.60
CA PRO A 104 -9.47 3.51 -12.46
C PRO A 104 -9.29 2.49 -13.58
N ILE A 105 -10.35 1.70 -13.82
CA ILE A 105 -10.42 0.84 -14.99
C ILE A 105 -10.22 1.78 -16.19
N ILE A 106 -9.06 1.69 -16.84
CA ILE A 106 -8.82 2.34 -18.12
C ILE A 106 -9.79 1.69 -19.09
N LYS A 107 -10.99 2.28 -19.21
CA LYS A 107 -11.94 1.92 -20.24
C LYS A 107 -11.33 2.40 -21.56
N THR A 108 -11.14 1.46 -22.49
CA THR A 108 -10.57 1.62 -23.85
C THR A 108 -9.03 1.62 -23.87
N LEU A 109 -8.31 0.76 -24.60
CA LEU A 109 -8.51 0.13 -25.92
C LEU A 109 -8.35 -1.40 -25.83
N ASP A 110 -9.02 -2.11 -26.74
CA ASP A 110 -8.95 -3.57 -26.90
C ASP A 110 -7.54 -4.15 -26.73
N GLY A 111 -7.32 -4.89 -25.65
CA GLY A 111 -6.58 -6.16 -25.57
C GLY A 111 -5.11 -6.27 -26.04
N THR A 112 -4.53 -5.29 -26.74
CA THR A 112 -3.21 -5.41 -27.37
C THR A 112 -2.46 -4.06 -27.36
N LEU A 113 -2.31 -3.47 -26.18
CA LEU A 113 -1.38 -2.35 -26.01
C LEU A 113 0.05 -2.89 -25.89
N ASN A 114 0.72 -3.01 -27.04
CA ASN A 114 2.14 -3.34 -27.16
C ASN A 114 2.97 -2.04 -27.25
N ILE A 115 4.26 -2.05 -26.88
CA ILE A 115 5.18 -0.90 -27.00
C ILE A 115 5.14 -0.30 -28.42
N ASP A 116 4.95 -1.13 -29.44
CA ASP A 116 4.78 -0.73 -30.85
C ASP A 116 3.65 0.29 -31.09
N THR A 117 2.63 0.33 -30.23
CA THR A 117 1.54 1.31 -30.30
C THR A 117 1.99 2.69 -29.84
N ILE A 118 2.82 2.77 -28.80
CA ILE A 118 3.39 4.01 -28.29
C ILE A 118 4.28 4.65 -29.35
N GLU A 119 5.17 3.88 -29.99
CA GLU A 119 6.07 4.40 -31.02
C GLU A 119 5.33 4.98 -32.23
N LYS A 120 4.23 4.31 -32.66
CA LYS A 120 3.37 4.81 -33.74
C LYS A 120 2.67 6.11 -33.37
N LEU A 121 2.14 6.19 -32.15
CA LEU A 121 1.48 7.41 -31.66
C LEU A 121 2.47 8.57 -31.56
N GLU A 122 3.68 8.32 -31.03
CA GLU A 122 4.73 9.33 -30.97
C GLU A 122 5.20 9.79 -32.36
N ALA A 123 5.33 8.87 -33.32
CA ALA A 123 5.65 9.22 -34.71
C ALA A 123 4.55 10.09 -35.35
N SER A 124 3.28 9.82 -35.02
CA SER A 124 2.14 10.64 -35.45
C SER A 124 2.21 12.06 -34.88
N LEU A 125 2.53 12.18 -33.58
CA LEU A 125 2.68 13.48 -32.91
C LEU A 125 3.89 14.28 -33.38
N LYS A 126 4.93 13.65 -33.95
CA LYS A 126 6.01 14.41 -34.62
C LYS A 126 5.49 15.23 -35.80
N ASN A 127 4.49 14.71 -36.52
CA ASN A 127 3.89 15.39 -37.67
C ASN A 127 2.75 16.34 -37.25
N ASN A 128 2.04 16.02 -36.16
CA ASN A 128 0.98 16.86 -35.61
C ASN A 128 1.05 16.93 -34.06
N PRO A 129 1.90 17.80 -33.48
CA PRO A 129 2.17 17.82 -32.04
C PRO A 129 1.00 18.25 -31.15
N GLN A 130 -0.07 18.78 -31.73
CA GLN A 130 -1.23 19.33 -31.02
C GLN A 130 -2.48 18.44 -31.17
N ASP A 131 -2.35 17.25 -31.75
CA ASP A 131 -3.45 16.31 -31.92
C ASP A 131 -3.91 15.76 -30.57
N LYS A 132 -4.96 16.37 -30.01
CA LYS A 132 -5.49 16.03 -28.68
C LYS A 132 -5.91 14.57 -28.58
N VAL A 133 -6.50 14.00 -29.64
CA VAL A 133 -6.98 12.61 -29.62
C VAL A 133 -5.79 11.65 -29.54
N VAL A 134 -4.76 11.91 -30.34
CA VAL A 134 -3.53 11.09 -30.32
C VAL A 134 -2.78 11.26 -29.00
N ILE A 135 -2.74 12.48 -28.43
CA ILE A 135 -2.16 12.74 -27.11
C ILE A 135 -2.89 11.93 -26.02
N GLU A 136 -4.23 11.95 -26.00
CA GLU A 136 -5.03 11.19 -25.04
C GLU A 136 -4.78 9.68 -25.17
N GLN A 137 -4.72 9.16 -26.40
CA GLN A 137 -4.38 7.76 -26.66
C GLN A 137 -2.98 7.40 -26.18
N LEU A 138 -1.99 8.26 -26.45
CA LEU A 138 -0.62 8.06 -26.01
C LEU A 138 -0.51 8.05 -24.49
N VAL A 139 -1.11 9.03 -23.81
CA VAL A 139 -1.12 9.12 -22.35
C VAL A 139 -1.78 7.89 -21.73
N SER A 140 -2.92 7.44 -22.27
CA SER A 140 -3.57 6.21 -21.82
C SER A 140 -2.67 4.98 -21.99
N ALA A 141 -2.04 4.82 -23.16
CA ALA A 141 -1.11 3.72 -23.42
C ALA A 141 0.09 3.73 -22.47
N LEU A 142 0.70 4.91 -22.24
CA LEU A 142 1.81 5.08 -21.31
C LEU A 142 1.41 4.72 -19.88
N ASN A 143 0.22 5.10 -19.42
CA ASN A 143 -0.28 4.76 -18.09
C ASN A 143 -0.53 3.25 -17.94
N VAL A 144 -1.08 2.59 -18.96
CA VAL A 144 -1.27 1.12 -18.97
C VAL A 144 0.09 0.43 -18.88
N VAL A 145 1.05 0.80 -19.73
CA VAL A 145 2.38 0.17 -19.73
C VAL A 145 3.09 0.42 -18.40
N ALA A 146 3.01 1.64 -17.85
CA ALA A 146 3.57 1.94 -16.55
C ALA A 146 3.00 1.04 -15.45
N PHE A 147 1.68 0.81 -15.44
CA PHE A 147 1.05 -0.11 -14.52
C PHE A 147 1.58 -1.54 -14.70
N THR A 148 1.67 -2.04 -15.93
CA THR A 148 2.20 -3.39 -16.19
C THR A 148 3.66 -3.55 -15.77
N GLU A 149 4.50 -2.55 -16.04
CA GLU A 149 5.90 -2.55 -15.62
C GLU A 149 6.01 -2.53 -14.09
N ARG A 150 5.15 -1.76 -13.40
CA ARG A 150 5.09 -1.74 -11.94
C ARG A 150 4.71 -3.11 -11.36
N GLU A 151 3.69 -3.76 -11.91
CA GLU A 151 3.28 -5.12 -11.50
C GLU A 151 4.35 -6.18 -11.83
N GLY A 152 5.12 -5.94 -12.89
CA GLY A 152 6.32 -6.72 -13.25
C GLY A 152 7.53 -6.46 -12.34
N GLY A 153 7.45 -5.51 -11.40
CA GLY A 153 8.53 -5.13 -10.49
C GLY A 153 9.53 -4.12 -11.08
N ASN A 154 9.30 -3.63 -12.29
CA ASN A 154 10.17 -2.67 -12.99
C ASN A 154 9.77 -1.23 -12.66
N ALA A 155 10.01 -0.82 -11.41
CA ALA A 155 9.64 0.50 -10.89
C ALA A 155 10.23 1.67 -11.72
N LEU A 156 11.48 1.55 -12.18
CA LEU A 156 12.11 2.59 -13.00
C LEU A 156 11.39 2.84 -14.32
N LYS A 157 11.05 1.76 -15.05
CA LYS A 157 10.32 1.86 -16.31
C LYS A 157 8.93 2.43 -16.09
N ALA A 158 8.25 1.98 -15.03
CA ALA A 158 6.96 2.53 -14.65
C ALA A 158 7.04 4.05 -14.44
N LYS A 159 8.05 4.53 -13.70
CA LYS A 159 8.29 5.96 -13.48
C LYS A 159 8.57 6.71 -14.78
N GLU A 160 9.38 6.14 -15.67
CA GLU A 160 9.70 6.73 -16.97
C GLU A 160 8.43 6.94 -17.81
N PHE A 161 7.59 5.91 -17.95
CA PHE A 161 6.35 5.99 -18.71
C PHE A 161 5.36 6.99 -18.12
N LEU A 162 5.22 7.05 -16.79
CA LEU A 162 4.37 8.04 -16.11
C LEU A 162 4.87 9.48 -16.32
N ASN A 163 6.19 9.70 -16.25
CA ASN A 163 6.77 11.02 -16.51
C ASN A 163 6.57 11.44 -17.98
N ARG A 164 6.71 10.50 -18.93
CA ARG A 164 6.39 10.75 -20.34
C ARG A 164 4.92 11.14 -20.51
N ALA A 165 4.00 10.47 -19.83
CA ALA A 165 2.59 10.82 -19.86
C ALA A 165 2.35 12.25 -19.35
N LEU A 166 2.98 12.63 -18.24
CA LEU A 166 2.90 13.99 -17.69
C LEU A 166 3.58 15.06 -18.56
N ASN A 167 4.57 14.72 -19.38
CA ASN A 167 5.13 15.68 -20.34
C ASN A 167 4.10 16.09 -21.40
N TRP A 168 3.21 15.17 -21.78
CA TRP A 168 2.13 15.44 -22.73
C TRP A 168 0.90 16.05 -22.06
N GLN A 169 0.54 15.56 -20.88
CA GLN A 169 -0.58 16.06 -20.08
C GLN A 169 -0.14 16.24 -18.62
N PRO A 170 0.39 17.43 -18.25
CA PRO A 170 0.92 17.68 -16.91
C PRO A 170 -0.08 17.45 -15.78
N ASP A 171 -1.36 17.56 -16.09
CA ASP A 171 -2.47 17.46 -15.13
C ASP A 171 -3.26 16.16 -15.30
N ASN A 172 -2.69 15.15 -15.98
CA ASN A 172 -3.33 13.84 -16.11
C ASN A 172 -3.45 13.15 -14.74
N MET A 173 -4.68 12.96 -14.29
CA MET A 173 -5.02 12.39 -12.97
C MET A 173 -4.39 11.01 -12.76
N ASP A 174 -4.50 10.13 -13.74
CA ASP A 174 -4.07 8.73 -13.63
C ASP A 174 -2.55 8.64 -13.54
N SER A 175 -1.83 9.47 -14.29
CA SER A 175 -0.37 9.56 -14.24
C SER A 175 0.11 10.11 -12.89
N LEU A 176 -0.55 11.15 -12.35
CA LEU A 176 -0.22 11.73 -11.04
C LEU A 176 -0.45 10.74 -9.90
N ILE A 177 -1.59 10.04 -9.91
CA ILE A 177 -1.90 8.99 -8.93
C ILE A 177 -0.95 7.80 -9.11
N GLY A 178 -0.62 7.43 -10.35
CA GLY A 178 0.35 6.40 -10.68
C GLY A 178 1.71 6.68 -10.05
N LEU A 179 2.24 7.91 -10.20
CA LEU A 179 3.49 8.34 -9.56
C LEU A 179 3.39 8.33 -8.05
N ALA A 180 2.34 8.92 -7.47
CA ALA A 180 2.16 8.92 -6.02
C ALA A 180 2.17 7.48 -5.47
N SER A 181 1.46 6.55 -6.13
CA SER A 181 1.42 5.14 -5.73
C SER A 181 2.79 4.46 -5.79
N LEU A 182 3.56 4.74 -6.84
CA LEU A 182 4.89 4.18 -7.07
C LEU A 182 5.87 4.72 -6.03
N GLU A 183 5.81 6.02 -5.77
CA GLU A 183 6.68 6.73 -4.83
C GLU A 183 6.42 6.28 -3.38
N ILE A 184 5.18 5.98 -3.00
CA ILE A 184 4.89 5.29 -1.72
C ILE A 184 5.61 3.95 -1.63
N VAL A 185 5.63 3.18 -2.72
CA VAL A 185 6.32 1.88 -2.75
C VAL A 185 7.83 2.04 -2.71
N GLU A 186 8.38 3.05 -3.38
CA GLU A 186 9.82 3.37 -3.37
C GLU A 186 10.31 4.05 -2.08
N GLY A 187 9.39 4.48 -1.21
CA GLY A 187 9.70 5.20 0.02
C GLY A 187 10.04 6.68 -0.21
N LEU A 188 9.58 7.26 -1.33
CA LEU A 188 9.72 8.66 -1.72
C LEU A 188 8.46 9.42 -1.29
N TYR A 189 8.26 9.53 0.02
CA TYR A 189 6.97 9.98 0.57
C TYR A 189 6.72 11.47 0.34
N SER A 190 7.78 12.29 0.30
CA SER A 190 7.67 13.73 0.02
C SER A 190 7.21 13.97 -1.42
N GLU A 191 7.80 13.28 -2.39
CA GLU A 191 7.39 13.32 -3.79
C GLU A 191 5.95 12.78 -3.97
N ALA A 192 5.61 11.68 -3.29
CA ALA A 192 4.27 11.12 -3.34
C ALA A 192 3.22 12.14 -2.84
N ALA A 193 3.52 12.88 -1.77
CA ALA A 193 2.64 13.94 -1.27
C ALA A 193 2.49 15.09 -2.29
N GLN A 194 3.53 15.43 -3.05
CA GLN A 194 3.46 16.46 -4.09
C GLN A 194 2.54 16.03 -5.23
N HIS A 195 2.73 14.83 -5.78
CA HIS A 195 1.89 14.32 -6.87
C HIS A 195 0.43 14.10 -6.44
N ALA A 196 0.20 13.60 -5.21
CA ALA A 196 -1.16 13.44 -4.68
C ALA A 196 -1.87 14.79 -4.45
N ASN A 197 -1.16 15.82 -3.95
CA ASN A 197 -1.73 17.17 -3.86
C ASN A 197 -2.04 17.76 -5.23
N LYS A 198 -1.16 17.54 -6.22
CA LYS A 198 -1.42 17.98 -7.59
C LYS A 198 -2.66 17.31 -8.16
N ALA A 199 -2.81 15.99 -7.97
CA ALA A 199 -4.01 15.25 -8.35
C ALA A 199 -5.28 15.85 -7.69
N ILE A 200 -5.26 16.15 -6.39
CA ILE A 200 -6.38 16.81 -5.69
C ILE A 200 -6.70 18.19 -6.30
N SER A 201 -5.69 18.95 -6.72
CA SER A 201 -5.90 20.26 -7.35
C SER A 201 -6.58 20.17 -8.72
N VAL A 202 -6.40 19.06 -9.43
CA VAL A 202 -7.04 18.79 -10.73
C VAL A 202 -8.48 18.29 -10.52
N ASP A 203 -8.70 17.34 -9.59
CA ASP A 203 -10.01 16.82 -9.24
C ASP A 203 -10.14 16.59 -7.73
N GLN A 204 -10.87 17.49 -7.08
CA GLN A 204 -11.15 17.44 -5.64
C GLN A 204 -12.11 16.31 -5.26
N LYS A 205 -12.72 15.61 -6.22
CA LYS A 205 -13.58 14.44 -5.97
C LYS A 205 -12.84 13.12 -6.18
N ASN A 206 -11.55 13.16 -6.46
CA ASN A 206 -10.75 11.97 -6.59
C ASN A 206 -10.35 11.41 -5.20
N GLN A 207 -11.12 10.44 -4.72
CA GLN A 207 -10.88 9.80 -3.42
C GLN A 207 -9.50 9.12 -3.32
N LEU A 208 -8.99 8.60 -4.43
CA LEU A 208 -7.69 7.94 -4.53
C LEU A 208 -6.52 8.89 -4.25
N ALA A 209 -6.63 10.14 -4.69
CA ALA A 209 -5.60 11.15 -4.43
C ALA A 209 -5.49 11.46 -2.93
N TYR A 210 -6.61 11.56 -2.21
CA TYR A 210 -6.63 11.71 -0.75
C TYR A 210 -6.07 10.48 -0.02
N TYR A 211 -6.33 9.28 -0.55
CA TYR A 211 -5.78 8.04 -0.01
C TYR A 211 -4.24 8.06 0.00
N TYR A 212 -3.63 8.32 -1.17
CA TYR A 212 -2.17 8.37 -1.30
C TYR A 212 -1.55 9.56 -0.58
N LEU A 213 -2.24 10.70 -0.50
CA LEU A 213 -1.79 11.83 0.31
C LEU A 213 -1.73 11.46 1.80
N GLY A 214 -2.75 10.78 2.32
CA GLY A 214 -2.76 10.31 3.69
C GLY A 214 -1.67 9.27 3.97
N LEU A 215 -1.44 8.34 3.04
CA LEU A 215 -0.31 7.40 3.13
C LEU A 215 1.04 8.11 3.16
N ALA A 216 1.24 9.13 2.31
CA ALA A 216 2.48 9.89 2.27
C ALA A 216 2.74 10.59 3.61
N TYR A 217 1.77 11.35 4.12
CA TYR A 217 1.91 12.01 5.42
C TYR A 217 2.05 11.03 6.58
N TYR A 218 1.36 9.90 6.53
CA TYR A 218 1.49 8.87 7.56
C TYR A 218 2.92 8.33 7.64
N ASN A 219 3.57 8.10 6.49
CA ASN A 219 4.95 7.63 6.46
C ASN A 219 5.97 8.72 6.82
N LEU A 220 5.64 10.00 6.58
CA LEU A 220 6.43 11.15 7.01
C LEU A 220 6.30 11.47 8.52
N GLU A 221 5.47 10.71 9.26
CA GLU A 221 5.09 10.98 10.66
C GLU A 221 4.33 12.29 10.86
N GLU A 222 3.70 12.80 9.79
CA GLU A 222 2.82 13.96 9.84
C GLU A 222 1.37 13.49 10.12
N LEU A 223 1.19 12.77 11.24
CA LEU A 223 -0.08 12.09 11.59
C LEU A 223 -1.32 12.99 11.50
N PRO A 224 -1.33 14.25 11.99
CA PRO A 224 -2.49 15.13 11.84
C PRO A 224 -2.88 15.37 10.38
N ARG A 225 -1.89 15.52 9.47
CA ARG A 225 -2.15 15.72 8.04
C ARG A 225 -2.62 14.43 7.38
N ALA A 226 -2.10 13.27 7.80
CA ALA A 226 -2.58 11.97 7.32
C ALA A 226 -4.05 11.75 7.64
N VAL A 227 -4.43 11.97 8.91
CA VAL A 227 -5.81 11.90 9.41
C VAL A 227 -6.73 12.83 8.61
N ASN A 228 -6.34 14.10 8.46
CA ASN A 228 -7.12 15.08 7.71
C ASN A 228 -7.34 14.66 6.24
N SER A 229 -6.30 14.13 5.58
CA SER A 229 -6.39 13.66 4.20
C SER A 229 -7.35 12.48 4.04
N TRP A 230 -7.27 11.47 4.89
CA TRP A 230 -8.18 10.33 4.83
C TRP A 230 -9.60 10.67 5.23
N GLN A 231 -9.79 11.55 6.23
CA GLN A 231 -11.12 12.09 6.52
C GLN A 231 -11.70 12.84 5.32
N ALA A 232 -10.88 13.60 4.57
CA ALA A 232 -11.31 14.24 3.34
C ALA A 232 -11.71 13.25 2.25
N GLY A 233 -10.93 12.19 2.04
CA GLY A 233 -11.28 11.11 1.11
C GLY A 233 -12.57 10.38 1.50
N LEU A 234 -12.76 10.04 2.77
CA LEU A 234 -13.96 9.34 3.26
C LEU A 234 -15.23 10.19 3.20
N ARG A 235 -15.14 11.52 3.10
CA ARG A 235 -16.31 12.38 2.80
C ARG A 235 -16.84 12.17 1.38
N LEU A 236 -16.02 11.65 0.47
CA LEU A 236 -16.40 11.34 -0.91
C LEU A 236 -17.03 9.94 -1.03
N GLY A 237 -16.73 9.04 -0.09
CA GLY A 237 -17.40 7.75 0.08
C GLY A 237 -16.67 6.79 1.04
N GLU A 238 -17.41 5.93 1.72
CA GLU A 238 -17.40 4.50 1.39
C GLU A 238 -16.10 3.73 1.16
N GLU A 239 -15.02 3.82 1.95
CA GLU A 239 -13.82 3.00 1.68
C GLU A 239 -13.20 2.31 2.91
N PRO A 240 -13.36 0.98 3.06
CA PRO A 240 -12.89 0.22 4.22
C PRO A 240 -11.40 0.31 4.50
N VAL A 241 -10.56 0.34 3.45
CA VAL A 241 -9.10 0.33 3.60
C VAL A 241 -8.61 1.68 4.14
N MET A 242 -9.10 2.78 3.59
CA MET A 242 -8.87 4.14 4.04
C MET A 242 -9.40 4.34 5.46
N ARG A 243 -10.55 3.75 5.80
CA ARG A 243 -11.03 3.77 7.18
C ARG A 243 -10.09 3.05 8.14
N ALA A 244 -9.63 1.85 7.78
CA ALA A 244 -8.68 1.13 8.63
C ALA A 244 -7.39 1.93 8.83
N ALA A 245 -6.90 2.57 7.77
CA ALA A 245 -5.73 3.47 7.83
C ALA A 245 -6.00 4.68 8.75
N LEU A 246 -7.15 5.32 8.62
CA LEU A 246 -7.59 6.44 9.47
C LEU A 246 -7.66 6.03 10.94
N THR A 247 -8.37 4.96 11.27
CA THR A 247 -8.51 4.48 12.65
C THR A 247 -7.13 4.17 13.27
N LYS A 248 -6.22 3.61 12.47
CA LYS A 248 -4.85 3.36 12.92
C LYS A 248 -4.12 4.66 13.25
N ALA A 249 -4.15 5.64 12.35
CA ALA A 249 -3.46 6.92 12.58
C ALA A 249 -4.11 7.76 13.68
N GLU A 250 -5.42 7.72 13.87
CA GLU A 250 -6.11 8.38 14.99
C GLU A 250 -5.68 7.77 16.33
N LYS A 251 -5.54 6.44 16.40
CA LYS A 251 -5.02 5.77 17.59
C LYS A 251 -3.57 6.16 17.88
N GLU A 252 -2.71 6.18 16.86
CA GLU A 252 -1.30 6.60 17.02
C GLU A 252 -1.20 8.08 17.41
N LEU A 253 -2.02 8.95 16.82
CA LEU A 253 -2.07 10.38 17.15
C LEU A 253 -2.56 10.62 18.58
N ALA A 254 -3.55 9.86 19.06
CA ALA A 254 -4.04 9.98 20.43
C ALA A 254 -2.98 9.56 21.47
N LEU A 255 -2.14 8.58 21.13
CA LEU A 255 -0.97 8.24 21.94
C LEU A 255 0.08 9.34 21.89
N SER A 256 0.24 10.01 20.75
CA SER A 256 1.27 11.03 20.50
C SER A 256 1.16 12.32 21.35
N ASN A 257 0.06 12.56 22.07
CA ASN A 257 -0.14 13.82 22.81
C ASN A 257 0.89 14.05 23.94
N ASP A 258 1.50 12.99 24.46
CA ASP A 258 2.54 13.08 25.49
C ASP A 258 3.97 13.00 24.92
N PHE A 259 4.15 13.25 23.63
CA PHE A 259 5.45 13.11 22.98
C PHE A 259 6.13 14.46 22.71
N SER A 260 7.44 14.52 22.95
CA SER A 260 8.31 15.58 22.44
C SER A 260 8.83 15.22 21.04
N SER A 261 9.07 16.23 20.21
CA SER A 261 9.54 16.04 18.83
C SER A 261 10.85 16.78 18.58
N GLY A 262 11.86 16.05 18.13
CA GLY A 262 13.15 16.57 17.68
C GLY A 262 13.34 16.34 16.19
N ARG A 263 14.26 17.07 15.55
CA ARG A 263 14.63 16.79 14.16
C ARG A 263 16.04 17.21 13.83
N ASN A 264 16.67 16.46 12.92
CA ASN A 264 17.88 16.89 12.21
C ASN A 264 17.72 16.65 10.70
N ARG A 265 18.82 16.70 9.93
CA ARG A 265 18.75 16.50 8.47
C ARG A 265 18.28 15.09 8.07
N PHE A 266 18.47 14.09 8.94
CA PHE A 266 18.26 12.67 8.65
C PHE A 266 17.08 12.06 9.39
N PHE A 267 16.66 12.64 10.51
CA PHE A 267 15.69 12.04 11.41
C PHE A 267 14.62 13.03 11.84
N ASN A 268 13.39 12.52 11.93
CA ASN A 268 12.34 13.09 12.76
C ASN A 268 12.26 12.21 14.01
N LEU A 269 12.60 12.74 15.18
CA LEU A 269 12.58 12.02 16.45
C LEU A 269 11.29 12.33 17.20
N VAL A 270 10.65 11.28 17.72
CA VAL A 270 9.43 11.35 18.54
C VAL A 270 9.71 10.59 19.84
N LEU A 271 9.67 11.26 20.98
CA LEU A 271 10.02 10.71 22.29
C LEU A 271 8.85 10.81 23.27
N GLU A 272 8.45 9.69 23.86
CA GLU A 272 7.39 9.64 24.87
C GLU A 272 7.86 10.28 26.20
N GLY A 273 7.03 11.14 26.82
CA GLY A 273 7.30 11.75 28.13
C GLY A 273 7.39 13.29 28.14
N GLY A 274 6.93 13.97 27.10
CA GLY A 274 6.83 15.42 27.01
C GLY A 274 8.18 16.17 26.97
N SER A 275 8.13 17.49 27.14
CA SER A 275 9.27 18.43 27.05
C SER A 275 10.35 18.23 28.13
N ALA A 276 10.18 17.27 29.03
CA ALA A 276 10.99 17.10 30.25
C ALA A 276 12.38 16.47 30.00
N ASN A 277 12.70 16.07 28.77
CA ASN A 277 13.92 15.30 28.48
C ASN A 277 14.68 15.79 27.23
N LEU A 278 14.78 17.11 27.05
CA LEU A 278 15.52 17.74 25.94
C LEU A 278 16.99 17.26 25.84
N GLU A 279 17.61 16.93 26.96
CA GLU A 279 18.98 16.41 26.99
C GLU A 279 19.07 14.99 26.41
N LEU A 280 18.15 14.10 26.79
CA LEU A 280 18.05 12.77 26.19
C LEU A 280 17.73 12.85 24.70
N GLU A 281 16.81 13.73 24.29
CA GLU A 281 16.48 13.96 22.88
C GLU A 281 17.73 14.35 22.08
N SER A 282 18.52 15.28 22.60
CA SER A 282 19.77 15.73 21.98
C SER A 282 20.79 14.58 21.87
N GLN A 283 20.97 13.79 22.93
CA GLN A 283 21.85 12.61 22.92
C GLN A 283 21.38 11.56 21.91
N LEU A 284 20.06 11.34 21.80
CA LEU A 284 19.47 10.41 20.83
C LEU A 284 19.71 10.87 19.39
N LEU A 285 19.56 12.16 19.09
CA LEU A 285 19.86 12.69 17.75
C LEU A 285 21.34 12.52 17.38
N ILE A 286 22.26 12.74 18.34
CA ILE A 286 23.70 12.55 18.12
C ILE A 286 24.00 11.09 17.78
N ILE A 287 23.53 10.14 18.60
CA ILE A 287 23.82 8.71 18.36
C ILE A 287 23.16 8.22 17.05
N LEU A 288 21.96 8.71 16.72
CA LEU A 288 21.32 8.41 15.44
C LEU A 288 22.17 8.87 14.26
N GLU A 289 22.74 10.07 14.32
CA GLU A 289 23.60 10.63 13.27
C GLU A 289 24.95 9.90 13.14
N GLU A 290 25.54 9.49 14.26
CA GLU A 290 26.74 8.65 14.28
C GLU A 290 26.48 7.28 13.66
N SER A 291 25.40 6.60 14.08
CA SER A 291 24.96 5.32 13.54
C SER A 291 24.63 5.44 12.05
N HIS A 292 23.95 6.51 11.64
CA HIS A 292 23.64 6.80 10.24
C HIS A 292 24.92 6.94 9.41
N SER A 293 25.89 7.75 9.87
CA SER A 293 27.16 7.95 9.18
C SER A 293 27.95 6.65 9.02
N LYS A 294 27.89 5.76 10.02
CA LYS A 294 28.49 4.43 9.96
C LYS A 294 27.80 3.55 8.91
N LEU A 295 26.47 3.48 8.94
CA LEU A 295 25.69 2.66 8.01
C LEU A 295 25.79 3.18 6.58
N LYS A 296 25.82 4.49 6.36
CA LYS A 296 26.06 5.10 5.06
C LYS A 296 27.35 4.57 4.43
N ARG A 297 28.46 4.59 5.17
CA ARG A 297 29.76 4.06 4.71
C ARG A 297 29.70 2.56 4.46
N GLN A 298 29.02 1.80 5.32
CA GLN A 298 28.93 0.35 5.21
C GLN A 298 28.07 -0.12 4.03
N PHE A 299 26.97 0.56 3.78
CA PHE A 299 26.02 0.20 2.73
C PHE A 299 26.24 0.96 1.42
N ASP A 300 27.12 1.95 1.38
CA ASP A 300 27.28 2.89 0.25
C ASP A 300 25.92 3.40 -0.25
N PHE A 301 25.08 3.81 0.70
CA PHE A 301 23.69 4.18 0.47
C PHE A 301 23.22 5.15 1.54
N GLU A 302 22.42 6.15 1.14
CA GLU A 302 21.81 7.12 2.04
C GLU A 302 20.31 7.22 1.71
N PRO A 303 19.41 7.01 2.68
CA PRO A 303 17.99 7.31 2.54
C PRO A 303 17.79 8.77 2.11
N LYS A 304 16.91 9.01 1.13
CA LYS A 304 16.58 10.39 0.70
C LYS A 304 15.63 11.08 1.68
N GLU A 305 14.70 10.31 2.21
CA GLU A 305 13.74 10.80 3.20
C GLU A 305 14.34 10.74 4.60
N ARG A 306 13.84 11.60 5.48
CA ARG A 306 14.14 11.49 6.91
C ARG A 306 13.51 10.22 7.47
N ILE A 307 14.25 9.53 8.33
CA ILE A 307 13.77 8.36 9.05
C ILE A 307 13.05 8.83 10.31
N SER A 308 11.80 8.39 10.50
CA SER A 308 11.07 8.65 11.74
C SER A 308 11.54 7.70 12.83
N ALA A 309 12.05 8.24 13.94
CA ALA A 309 12.61 7.52 15.07
C ALA A 309 11.76 7.73 16.32
N ILE A 310 11.01 6.70 16.72
CA ILE A 310 10.02 6.75 17.80
C ILE A 310 10.56 5.99 19.02
N PHE A 311 10.68 6.67 20.15
CA PHE A 311 11.23 6.14 21.39
C PHE A 311 10.16 6.03 22.48
N TYR A 312 9.99 4.82 23.05
CA TYR A 312 8.95 4.50 24.02
C TYR A 312 9.51 4.28 25.43
N THR A 313 8.85 4.85 26.43
CA THR A 313 9.04 4.53 27.85
C THR A 313 8.22 3.29 28.25
N LYS A 314 8.62 2.61 29.33
CA LYS A 314 8.20 1.24 29.64
C LYS A 314 6.69 1.04 29.90
N GLN A 315 5.91 2.10 30.18
CA GLN A 315 4.50 1.97 30.55
C GLN A 315 3.59 1.59 29.36
N THR A 316 3.88 2.07 28.15
CA THR A 316 3.03 1.80 26.97
C THR A 316 3.44 0.54 26.20
N PHE A 317 4.69 0.06 26.38
CA PHE A 317 5.15 -1.17 25.73
C PHE A 317 4.38 -2.42 26.19
N SER A 318 3.96 -2.47 27.47
CA SER A 318 3.17 -3.58 28.02
C SER A 318 1.75 -3.64 27.43
N ASP A 319 1.07 -2.51 27.25
CA ASP A 319 -0.29 -2.48 26.70
C ASP A 319 -0.35 -2.80 25.20
N ILE A 320 0.80 -2.73 24.53
CA ILE A 320 1.00 -3.23 23.16
C ILE A 320 1.16 -4.77 23.13
N THR A 321 1.48 -5.43 24.26
CA THR A 321 1.93 -6.83 24.30
C THR A 321 0.85 -7.89 24.59
N ARG A 322 -0.45 -7.54 24.61
CA ARG A 322 -1.53 -8.57 24.63
C ARG A 322 -1.73 -9.29 23.29
N ALA A 323 -0.92 -8.98 22.27
CA ALA A 323 -0.64 -9.84 21.13
C ALA A 323 0.88 -10.18 21.12
N PRO A 324 1.27 -11.43 20.83
CA PRO A 324 2.65 -11.88 21.01
C PRO A 324 3.52 -11.19 19.97
N SER A 325 4.62 -10.48 20.27
CA SER A 325 5.74 -10.01 19.40
C SER A 325 5.51 -9.70 17.88
N TRP A 326 4.28 -9.67 17.40
CA TRP A 326 3.85 -9.67 16.02
C TRP A 326 2.41 -9.11 15.96
N ALA A 327 2.14 -8.03 15.24
CA ALA A 327 1.98 -8.12 13.79
C ALA A 327 3.20 -7.58 13.02
N GLY A 328 4.37 -7.99 13.48
CA GLY A 328 5.69 -7.71 12.92
C GLY A 328 6.15 -6.33 13.38
N ALA A 329 7.45 -6.19 13.60
CA ALA A 329 8.08 -5.05 12.97
C ALA A 329 7.70 -5.13 11.48
N ILE A 330 6.58 -4.50 11.09
CA ILE A 330 6.43 -4.03 9.73
C ILE A 330 7.56 -3.03 9.65
N ASN A 331 8.66 -3.45 9.05
CA ASN A 331 9.71 -2.54 8.65
C ASN A 331 9.05 -1.67 7.57
N ASP A 332 8.41 -0.59 8.04
CA ASP A 332 7.79 0.48 7.26
C ASP A 332 8.80 1.60 6.97
N GLY A 333 10.07 1.38 7.36
CA GLY A 333 11.14 2.36 7.31
C GLY A 333 11.20 3.26 8.55
N LYS A 334 10.30 3.08 9.53
CA LYS A 334 10.36 3.81 10.81
C LYS A 334 11.17 3.02 11.84
N LEU A 335 11.98 3.75 12.59
CA LEU A 335 12.77 3.24 13.72
C LEU A 335 11.90 3.28 14.99
N ARG A 336 11.75 2.17 15.69
CA ARG A 336 10.98 2.08 16.96
C ARG A 336 11.83 1.45 18.04
N VAL A 337 12.12 2.18 19.12
CA VAL A 337 13.07 1.74 20.14
C VAL A 337 12.49 1.92 21.55
N PRO A 338 12.34 0.84 22.34
CA PRO A 338 11.98 0.96 23.75
C PRO A 338 13.20 1.43 24.56
N ILE A 339 13.08 2.55 25.26
CA ILE A 339 14.13 3.12 26.13
C ILE A 339 13.86 2.87 27.61
N GLY A 340 12.66 2.43 27.98
CA GLY A 340 12.35 1.90 29.30
C GLY A 340 12.69 2.79 30.49
N GLY A 341 12.50 4.11 30.35
CA GLY A 341 12.71 5.09 31.41
C GLY A 341 14.15 5.59 31.55
N LEU A 342 15.04 5.26 30.59
CA LEU A 342 16.38 5.83 30.54
C LEU A 342 16.31 7.36 30.42
N THR A 343 17.17 8.05 31.17
CA THR A 343 17.37 9.50 31.12
C THR A 343 18.59 9.91 30.30
N GLY A 344 19.36 8.93 29.80
CA GLY A 344 20.54 9.15 28.96
C GLY A 344 20.85 7.94 28.08
N VAL A 345 21.65 8.16 27.04
CA VAL A 345 22.08 7.10 26.11
C VAL A 345 23.23 6.30 26.71
N ASN A 346 23.08 4.98 26.81
CA ASN A 346 24.14 4.06 27.21
C ASN A 346 24.63 3.19 26.03
N ALA A 347 25.71 2.44 26.23
CA ALA A 347 26.32 1.62 25.19
C ALA A 347 25.40 0.51 24.65
N GLU A 348 24.44 0.04 25.45
CA GLU A 348 23.46 -0.97 25.03
C GLU A 348 22.40 -0.35 24.13
N LEU A 349 21.84 0.79 24.52
CA LEU A 349 20.88 1.55 23.71
C LEU A 349 21.48 1.99 22.38
N ALA A 350 22.74 2.45 22.36
CA ALA A 350 23.45 2.80 21.15
C ALA A 350 23.58 1.62 20.16
N LYS A 351 23.84 0.41 20.67
CA LYS A 351 23.88 -0.82 19.86
C LYS A 351 22.50 -1.16 19.31
N THR A 352 21.46 -1.05 20.14
CA THR A 352 20.07 -1.29 19.72
C THR A 352 19.64 -0.30 18.64
N ILE A 353 19.90 1.00 18.82
CA ILE A 353 19.62 2.04 17.80
C ILE A 353 20.32 1.69 16.49
N THR A 354 21.60 1.30 16.53
CA THR A 354 22.34 0.91 15.33
C THR A 354 21.74 -0.32 14.65
N HIS A 355 21.34 -1.33 15.44
CA HIS A 355 20.71 -2.55 14.93
C HIS A 355 19.39 -2.22 14.23
N GLU A 356 18.50 -1.48 14.89
CA GLU A 356 17.19 -1.13 14.33
C GLU A 356 17.30 -0.17 13.13
N LEU A 357 18.25 0.76 13.16
CA LEU A 357 18.53 1.64 12.03
C LEU A 357 19.05 0.85 10.81
N THR A 358 19.78 -0.24 11.04
CA THR A 358 20.22 -1.14 9.95
C THR A 358 19.02 -1.71 9.20
N HIS A 359 17.95 -2.10 9.89
CA HIS A 359 16.74 -2.58 9.25
C HIS A 359 16.10 -1.50 8.37
N SER A 360 16.09 -0.25 8.82
CA SER A 360 15.58 0.88 8.03
C SER A 360 16.45 1.11 6.78
N PHE A 361 17.78 1.07 6.89
CA PHE A 361 18.68 1.16 5.73
C PHE A 361 18.45 0.03 4.72
N VAL A 362 18.32 -1.20 5.20
CA VAL A 362 18.02 -2.36 4.34
C VAL A 362 16.66 -2.20 3.67
N TYR A 363 15.64 -1.71 4.38
CA TYR A 363 14.33 -1.43 3.83
C TYR A 363 14.40 -0.44 2.66
N PHE A 364 14.98 0.75 2.88
CA PHE A 364 15.09 1.76 1.83
C PHE A 364 15.99 1.31 0.68
N LYS A 365 17.09 0.60 0.96
CA LYS A 365 17.97 0.06 -0.07
C LYS A 365 17.30 -1.05 -0.89
N SER A 366 16.51 -1.93 -0.27
CA SER A 366 15.81 -3.02 -0.95
C SER A 366 14.73 -2.52 -1.90
N ARG A 367 14.03 -1.44 -1.53
CA ARG A 367 13.03 -0.79 -2.40
C ARG A 367 13.66 -0.01 -3.55
N ARG A 368 14.94 0.35 -3.44
CA ARG A 368 15.77 0.90 -4.51
C ARG A 368 16.58 -0.14 -5.31
N ARG A 369 16.54 -1.42 -4.96
CA ARG A 369 17.32 -2.46 -5.66
C ARG A 369 16.64 -3.01 -6.92
N PHE A 370 15.44 -2.52 -7.22
CA PHE A 370 14.85 -2.61 -8.56
C PHE A 370 15.27 -1.42 -9.46
N CYS A 371 16.32 -0.69 -9.06
CA CYS A 371 16.98 0.32 -9.88
C CYS A 371 18.20 -0.23 -10.61
#